data_AF-A0A2A4KSU0-F1
#
_entry.id   AF-A0A2A4KSU0-F1
#
_cell.length_a   1.000
_cell.length_b   1.000
_cell.length_c   1.000
_cell.angle_alpha   90.00
_cell.angle_beta   90.00
_cell.angle_gamma   90.00
#
_symmetry.space_group_name_H-M   'P 1'
#
loop_
_entity.id
_entity.type
_entity.pdbx_description
1 polymer ?
#
loop_
_entity_poly.entity_id
_entity_poly.type
_entity_poly.pdbx_seq_one_letter_code
_entity_poly.pdbx_strand_id
1 'polypeptide(L)'
;MAKSRWIEQVSALGPAVAFEMQVPFPLEDDPRATPARFLRAAQRRLLDDDIEGAILEARRALEWIKDHSGWKWPGGKDRLQRTQDERWAWIRLAVEDQTSAAVHKDAVTSAFSYSRDEAKALIAIAAALLTVVDDPL
;
A
#
# COMPACT_ATOMS: atom_id res chain seq x y z
N MET A 1 -5.97 42.78 -14.25
CA MET A 1 -6.34 42.72 -12.83
C MET A 1 -5.51 41.64 -12.16
N ALA A 2 -4.86 41.94 -11.03
CA ALA A 2 -4.00 40.98 -10.34
C ALA A 2 -4.85 39.80 -9.83
N LYS A 3 -4.41 38.56 -10.11
CA LYS A 3 -5.06 37.35 -9.58
C LYS A 3 -5.00 37.41 -8.05
N SER A 4 -6.11 37.12 -7.37
CA SER A 4 -6.16 37.20 -5.91
C SER A 4 -5.18 36.19 -5.31
N ARG A 5 -4.41 36.61 -4.29
CA ARG A 5 -3.43 35.76 -3.59
C ARG A 5 -4.05 34.47 -3.03
N TRP A 6 -5.35 34.52 -2.71
CA TRP A 6 -6.15 33.36 -2.33
C TRP A 6 -6.33 32.35 -3.46
N ILE A 7 -6.55 32.82 -4.70
CA ILE A 7 -6.69 31.95 -5.88
C ILE A 7 -5.35 31.28 -6.23
N GLU A 8 -4.22 31.96 -6.03
CA GLU A 8 -2.90 31.32 -6.13
C GLU A 8 -2.67 30.28 -5.02
N GLN A 9 -3.09 30.55 -3.78
CA GLN A 9 -2.98 29.60 -2.68
C GLN A 9 -3.89 28.38 -2.84
N VAL A 10 -5.10 28.55 -3.39
CA VAL A 10 -6.02 27.45 -3.73
C VAL A 10 -5.54 26.69 -4.97
N SER A 11 -4.90 27.33 -5.93
CA SER A 11 -4.27 26.62 -7.05
C SER A 11 -3.00 25.89 -6.60
N ALA A 12 -2.31 26.41 -5.57
CA ALA A 12 -1.23 25.75 -4.85
C ALA A 12 -1.70 24.61 -3.91
N LEU A 13 -3.02 24.40 -3.75
CA LEU A 13 -3.53 23.13 -3.21
C LEU A 13 -3.23 21.94 -4.13
N GLY A 14 -2.84 22.14 -5.40
CA GLY A 14 -2.14 21.14 -6.21
C GLY A 14 -2.59 19.66 -6.03
N PRO A 15 -1.65 18.70 -5.96
CA PRO A 15 -1.92 17.29 -5.61
C PRO A 15 -2.45 17.06 -4.18
N ALA A 16 -2.76 18.11 -3.42
CA ALA A 16 -3.20 18.08 -2.03
C ALA A 16 -4.74 18.12 -1.89
N VAL A 17 -5.46 17.49 -2.83
CA VAL A 17 -6.65 16.74 -2.40
C VAL A 17 -6.09 15.58 -1.61
N ALA A 18 -5.96 15.77 -0.30
CA ALA A 18 -5.36 14.83 0.62
C ALA A 18 -5.95 13.45 0.38
N PHE A 19 -5.13 12.53 -0.12
CA PHE A 19 -5.44 11.12 -0.03
C PHE A 19 -5.40 10.81 1.46
N GLU A 20 -6.57 10.83 2.11
CA GLU A 20 -6.71 10.55 3.54
C GLU A 20 -6.41 9.07 3.76
N MET A 21 -5.13 8.74 3.76
CA MET A 21 -4.65 7.42 4.10
C MET A 21 -4.63 7.37 5.61
N GLN A 22 -5.60 6.67 6.19
CA GLN A 22 -5.54 6.28 7.59
C GLN A 22 -4.39 5.30 7.77
N VAL A 23 -3.16 5.81 7.83
CA VAL A 23 -2.02 5.07 8.36
C VAL A 23 -2.18 5.16 9.87
N PRO A 24 -2.38 4.03 10.57
CA PRO A 24 -2.36 4.05 12.01
C PRO A 24 -1.10 4.79 12.49
N PHE A 25 -1.24 5.61 13.52
CA PHE A 25 -0.09 6.11 14.27
C PHE A 25 0.06 5.21 15.50
N PRO A 26 0.56 3.98 15.33
CA PRO A 26 0.75 3.07 16.45
C PRO A 26 1.69 3.73 17.45
N LEU A 27 1.37 3.57 18.73
CA LEU A 27 2.30 3.84 19.81
C LEU A 27 3.57 3.00 19.57
N GLU A 28 4.74 3.45 20.03
CA GLU A 28 6.04 2.85 19.66
C GLU A 28 6.15 1.35 19.96
N ASP A 29 5.30 0.83 20.85
CA ASP A 29 5.26 -0.56 21.27
C ASP A 29 4.28 -1.45 20.46
N ASP A 30 3.50 -0.88 19.53
CA ASP A 30 2.56 -1.65 18.70
C ASP A 30 3.28 -2.22 17.45
N PRO A 31 3.17 -3.54 17.18
CA PRO A 31 3.81 -4.21 16.04
C PRO A 31 3.57 -3.52 14.68
N ARG A 32 2.44 -2.83 14.52
CA ARG A 32 2.06 -2.08 13.31
C ARG A 32 2.93 -0.85 13.06
N ALA A 33 3.82 -0.48 13.98
CA ALA A 33 4.76 0.64 13.78
C ALA A 33 5.66 0.43 12.57
N THR A 34 6.10 -0.80 12.33
CA THR A 34 6.94 -1.14 11.18
C THR A 34 6.22 -0.95 9.84
N PRO A 35 5.07 -1.60 9.56
CA PRO A 35 4.36 -1.38 8.30
C PRO A 35 3.86 0.06 8.13
N ALA A 36 3.50 0.75 9.22
CA ALA A 36 3.15 2.16 9.16
C ALA A 36 4.33 3.05 8.69
N ARG A 37 5.57 2.74 9.11
CA ARG A 37 6.77 3.44 8.60
C ARG A 37 6.99 3.21 7.11
N PHE A 38 6.80 1.98 6.62
CA PHE A 38 6.89 1.69 5.17
C PHE A 38 5.86 2.49 4.38
N LEU A 39 4.59 2.51 4.81
CA LEU A 39 3.54 3.26 4.12
C LEU A 39 3.80 4.78 4.09
N ARG A 40 4.34 5.35 5.17
CA ARG A 40 4.78 6.77 5.18
C ARG A 40 5.98 7.00 4.25
N ALA A 41 6.91 6.05 4.17
CA ALA A 41 8.02 6.13 3.22
C ALA A 41 7.54 6.04 1.77
N ALA A 42 6.56 5.18 1.48
CA ALA A 42 5.92 5.06 0.18
C ALA A 42 5.30 6.40 -0.28
N GLN A 43 4.58 7.07 0.61
CA GLN A 43 4.00 8.39 0.33
C GLN A 43 5.08 9.44 0.02
N ARG A 44 6.18 9.48 0.78
CA ARG A 44 7.29 10.41 0.52
C ARG A 44 7.95 10.15 -0.83
N ARG A 45 8.27 8.90 -1.14
CA ARG A 45 8.84 8.50 -2.43
C ARG A 45 7.92 8.89 -3.59
N LEU A 46 6.61 8.73 -3.41
CA LEU A 46 5.64 9.19 -4.41
C LEU A 46 5.71 10.71 -4.57
N LEU A 47 5.84 11.51 -3.50
CA LEU A 47 6.04 12.96 -3.63
C LEU A 47 7.31 13.31 -4.43
N ASP A 48 8.35 12.50 -4.31
CA ASP A 48 9.62 12.63 -5.03
C ASP A 48 9.61 11.99 -6.44
N ASP A 49 8.45 11.50 -6.90
CA ASP A 49 8.24 10.78 -8.18
C ASP A 49 9.03 9.47 -8.32
N ASP A 50 9.51 8.91 -7.21
CA ASP A 50 10.08 7.56 -7.12
C ASP A 50 8.95 6.51 -7.05
N ILE A 51 8.36 6.20 -8.21
CA ILE A 51 7.23 5.27 -8.35
C ILE A 51 7.61 3.84 -7.95
N GLU A 52 8.71 3.31 -8.49
CA GLU A 52 9.17 1.94 -8.19
C GLU A 52 9.47 1.79 -6.69
N GLY A 53 10.17 2.77 -6.10
CA GLY A 53 10.45 2.76 -4.68
C GLY A 53 9.21 2.90 -3.81
N ALA A 54 8.22 3.69 -4.22
CA ALA A 54 6.96 3.80 -3.50
C ALA A 54 6.21 2.45 -3.46
N ILE A 55 6.19 1.72 -4.58
CA ILE A 55 5.60 0.38 -4.68
C ILE A 55 6.39 -0.63 -3.83
N LEU A 56 7.72 -0.54 -3.81
CA LEU A 56 8.57 -1.38 -2.98
C LEU A 56 8.23 -1.24 -1.48
N GLU A 57 8.03 -0.01 -0.99
CA GLU A 57 7.64 0.20 0.41
C GLU A 57 6.21 -0.31 0.70
N ALA A 58 5.27 -0.16 -0.25
CA ALA A 58 3.94 -0.76 -0.12
C ALA A 58 4.02 -2.29 -0.02
N ARG A 59 4.89 -2.91 -0.83
CA ARG A 59 5.13 -4.35 -0.78
C ARG A 59 5.67 -4.81 0.57
N ARG A 60 6.63 -4.09 1.16
CA ARG A 60 7.15 -4.42 2.50
C ARG A 60 6.07 -4.40 3.57
N ALA A 61 5.08 -3.50 3.46
CA ALA A 61 3.91 -3.52 4.33
C ALA A 61 3.05 -4.78 4.11
N LEU A 62 2.85 -5.22 2.86
CA LEU A 62 2.11 -6.45 2.54
C LEU A 62 2.83 -7.72 3.02
N GLU A 63 4.16 -7.75 2.94
CA GLU A 63 4.99 -8.83 3.49
C GLU A 63 4.86 -8.89 5.01
N TRP A 64 4.89 -7.73 5.69
CA TRP A 64 4.62 -7.68 7.12
C TRP A 64 3.21 -8.19 7.46
N ILE A 65 2.18 -7.77 6.72
CA ILE A 65 0.79 -8.23 6.93
C ILE A 65 0.69 -9.76 6.75
N LYS A 66 1.36 -10.31 5.73
CA LYS A 66 1.41 -11.76 5.50
C LYS A 66 1.95 -12.49 6.74
N ASP A 67 3.01 -11.97 7.33
CA ASP A 67 3.69 -12.63 8.45
C ASP A 67 2.97 -12.45 9.81
N HIS A 68 2.19 -11.38 9.98
CA HIS A 68 1.63 -11.01 11.28
C HIS A 68 0.09 -11.04 11.35
N SER A 69 -0.64 -11.16 10.24
CA SER A 69 -2.11 -11.09 10.25
C SER A 69 -2.82 -12.30 10.86
N GLY A 70 -2.13 -13.43 11.02
CA GLY A 70 -2.76 -14.71 11.38
C GLY A 70 -3.67 -15.31 10.29
N TRP A 71 -3.81 -14.64 9.13
CA TRP A 71 -4.68 -15.12 8.05
C TRP A 71 -4.14 -16.41 7.43
N LYS A 72 -4.98 -17.45 7.42
CA LYS A 72 -4.60 -18.78 6.92
C LYS A 72 -4.64 -18.83 5.40
N TRP A 73 -3.58 -19.39 4.80
CA TRP A 73 -3.56 -19.64 3.36
C TRP A 73 -4.49 -20.83 3.01
N PRO A 74 -5.47 -20.66 2.10
CA PRO A 74 -6.42 -21.73 1.75
C PRO A 74 -5.87 -22.82 0.82
N GLY A 75 -4.67 -22.65 0.25
CA GLY A 75 -4.15 -23.56 -0.76
C GLY A 75 -5.10 -23.70 -1.96
N GLY A 76 -5.40 -24.94 -2.36
CA GLY A 76 -6.26 -25.28 -3.50
C GLY A 76 -7.76 -25.23 -3.24
N LYS A 77 -8.21 -24.73 -2.08
CA LYS A 77 -9.63 -24.70 -1.70
C LYS A 77 -10.47 -23.86 -2.66
N ASP A 78 -11.67 -24.36 -2.99
CA ASP A 78 -12.62 -23.67 -3.87
C ASP A 78 -12.98 -22.28 -3.35
N ARG A 79 -13.14 -21.30 -4.26
CA ARG A 79 -13.40 -19.90 -3.91
C ARG A 79 -14.63 -19.72 -3.02
N LEU A 80 -15.68 -20.50 -3.23
CA LEU A 80 -16.92 -20.39 -2.46
C LEU A 80 -16.79 -20.98 -1.05
N GLN A 81 -15.84 -21.89 -0.84
CA GLN A 81 -15.62 -22.58 0.43
C GLN A 81 -14.65 -21.82 1.36
N ARG A 82 -13.99 -20.78 0.88
CA ARG A 82 -13.02 -20.00 1.66
C ARG A 82 -13.69 -19.25 2.81
N THR A 83 -13.10 -19.38 3.99
CA THR A 83 -13.35 -18.58 5.19
C THR A 83 -12.96 -17.11 4.96
N GLN A 84 -13.32 -16.24 5.90
CA GLN A 84 -12.99 -14.81 5.80
C GLN A 84 -11.48 -14.58 5.79
N ASP A 85 -10.72 -15.17 6.72
CA ASP A 85 -9.25 -15.08 6.78
C ASP A 85 -8.60 -15.56 5.49
N GLU A 86 -9.07 -16.68 4.94
CA GLU A 86 -8.58 -17.22 3.68
C GLU A 86 -8.83 -16.26 2.50
N ARG A 87 -9.92 -15.49 2.54
CA ARG A 87 -10.21 -14.46 1.54
C ARG A 87 -9.31 -13.24 1.71
N TRP A 88 -9.04 -12.82 2.93
CA TRP A 88 -8.09 -11.74 3.21
C TRP A 88 -6.66 -12.11 2.76
N ALA A 89 -6.22 -13.34 3.03
CA ALA A 89 -4.94 -13.86 2.56
C ALA A 89 -4.82 -13.80 1.02
N TRP A 90 -5.90 -14.10 0.29
CA TRP A 90 -5.96 -13.99 -1.16
C TRP A 90 -5.93 -12.55 -1.67
N ILE A 91 -6.70 -11.64 -1.07
CA ILE A 91 -6.71 -10.22 -1.45
C ILE A 91 -5.30 -9.65 -1.30
N ARG A 92 -4.68 -9.88 -0.14
CA ARG A 92 -3.31 -9.47 0.13
C ARG A 92 -2.32 -10.07 -0.86
N LEU A 93 -2.44 -11.36 -1.22
CA LEU A 93 -1.57 -12.00 -2.21
C LEU A 93 -1.68 -11.34 -3.58
N ALA A 94 -2.91 -11.12 -4.07
CA ALA A 94 -3.11 -10.52 -5.38
C ALA A 94 -2.48 -9.12 -5.48
N VAL A 95 -2.54 -8.35 -4.39
CA VAL A 95 -1.91 -7.03 -4.31
C VAL A 95 -0.38 -7.17 -4.24
N GLU A 96 0.15 -8.12 -3.45
CA GLU A 96 1.58 -8.41 -3.38
C GLU A 96 2.12 -8.81 -4.77
N ASP A 97 1.43 -9.68 -5.50
CA ASP A 97 1.82 -10.11 -6.84
C ASP A 97 1.86 -8.94 -7.84
N GLN A 98 0.92 -8.00 -7.74
CA GLN A 98 0.91 -6.78 -8.57
C GLN A 98 2.11 -5.87 -8.27
N THR A 99 2.78 -5.99 -7.12
CA THR A 99 4.01 -5.26 -6.79
C THR A 99 5.30 -5.94 -7.27
N SER A 100 5.22 -7.14 -7.84
CA SER A 100 6.38 -7.99 -8.15
C SER A 100 7.44 -7.31 -9.00
N ALA A 101 7.07 -6.49 -9.99
CA ALA A 101 8.04 -5.84 -10.87
C ALA A 101 8.84 -4.70 -10.21
N ALA A 102 8.40 -4.21 -9.04
CA ALA A 102 9.22 -3.30 -8.23
C ALA A 102 10.38 -4.03 -7.51
N VAL A 103 10.37 -5.37 -7.49
CA VAL A 103 11.38 -6.20 -6.82
C VAL A 103 12.15 -7.08 -7.80
N HIS A 104 11.44 -7.63 -8.78
CA HIS A 104 11.97 -8.58 -9.73
C HIS A 104 11.99 -7.94 -11.13
N LYS A 105 13.11 -8.10 -11.84
CA LYS A 105 13.22 -7.77 -13.27
C LYS A 105 13.49 -9.06 -14.05
N ASP A 106 12.64 -10.05 -13.84
CA ASP A 106 12.69 -11.30 -14.59
C ASP A 106 12.06 -11.15 -15.98
N ALA A 107 12.02 -12.22 -16.77
CA ALA A 107 11.56 -12.19 -18.15
C ALA A 107 10.09 -11.71 -18.30
N VAL A 108 9.28 -11.80 -17.25
CA VAL A 108 7.86 -11.40 -17.28
C VAL A 108 7.68 -10.01 -16.68
N THR A 109 8.30 -9.76 -15.52
CA THR A 109 8.14 -8.53 -14.74
C THR A 109 8.97 -7.36 -15.28
N SER A 110 10.02 -7.61 -16.05
CA SER A 110 10.86 -6.56 -16.67
C SER A 110 10.13 -5.64 -17.65
N ALA A 111 8.98 -6.08 -18.19
CA ALA A 111 8.16 -5.28 -19.10
C ALA A 111 7.11 -4.42 -18.38
N PHE A 112 6.96 -4.58 -17.06
CA PHE A 112 5.94 -3.85 -16.33
C PHE A 112 6.43 -2.43 -16.06
N SER A 113 5.54 -1.46 -16.27
CA SER A 113 5.74 -0.07 -15.88
C SER A 113 4.52 0.36 -15.11
N TYR A 114 4.74 1.11 -14.04
CA TYR A 114 3.67 1.58 -13.18
C TYR A 114 3.48 3.07 -13.35
N SER A 115 2.23 3.48 -13.41
CA SER A 115 1.85 4.86 -13.27
C SER A 115 1.87 5.30 -11.79
N ARG A 116 1.94 6.61 -11.59
CA ARG A 116 1.77 7.23 -10.27
C ARG A 116 0.44 6.84 -9.61
N ASP A 117 -0.62 6.65 -10.40
CA ASP A 117 -1.95 6.29 -9.88
C ASP A 117 -2.05 4.81 -9.49
N GLU A 118 -1.37 3.92 -10.20
CA GLU A 118 -1.22 2.52 -9.76
C GLU A 118 -0.45 2.43 -8.45
N ALA A 119 0.63 3.19 -8.30
CA ALA A 119 1.34 3.27 -7.03
C ALA A 119 0.42 3.75 -5.89
N LYS A 120 -0.38 4.80 -6.11
CA LYS A 120 -1.37 5.25 -5.11
C LYS A 120 -2.35 4.13 -4.74
N ALA A 121 -2.88 3.41 -5.72
CA ALA A 121 -3.83 2.33 -5.48
C ALA A 121 -3.21 1.21 -4.63
N LEU A 122 -1.97 0.81 -4.94
CA LEU A 122 -1.27 -0.23 -4.19
C LEU A 122 -0.97 0.18 -2.75
N ILE A 123 -0.49 1.41 -2.54
CA ILE A 123 -0.25 1.96 -1.20
C ILE A 123 -1.57 2.03 -0.41
N ALA A 124 -2.66 2.48 -1.03
CA ALA A 124 -3.98 2.57 -0.42
C ALA A 124 -4.51 1.22 0.05
N ILE A 125 -4.43 0.21 -0.82
CA ILE A 125 -4.91 -1.14 -0.50
C ILE A 125 -4.05 -1.73 0.62
N ALA A 126 -2.72 -1.57 0.59
CA ALA A 126 -1.84 -2.02 1.66
C ALA A 126 -2.18 -1.36 3.01
N ALA A 127 -2.46 -0.04 3.01
CA ALA A 127 -2.89 0.68 4.19
C ALA A 127 -4.25 0.17 4.73
N ALA A 128 -5.23 -0.04 3.84
CA ALA A 128 -6.53 -0.57 4.22
C ALA A 128 -6.46 -2.02 4.74
N LEU A 129 -5.57 -2.85 4.18
CA LEU A 129 -5.35 -4.21 4.69
C LEU A 129 -4.73 -4.20 6.09
N LEU A 130 -3.85 -3.23 6.38
CA LEU A 130 -3.25 -3.09 7.71
C LEU A 130 -4.31 -2.76 8.79
N THR A 131 -5.38 -2.04 8.46
CA THR A 131 -6.42 -1.67 9.45
C THR A 131 -7.35 -2.83 9.82
N VAL A 132 -7.44 -3.86 8.98
CA VAL A 132 -8.26 -5.07 9.21
C VAL A 132 -7.45 -6.24 9.77
N VAL A 133 -6.21 -6.00 10.19
CA VAL A 133 -5.46 -6.93 11.03
C VAL A 133 -5.92 -6.69 12.47
N ASP A 134 -6.63 -7.64 13.06
CA ASP A 134 -7.26 -7.47 14.38
C ASP A 134 -6.22 -7.58 15.52
N ASP A 135 -5.44 -8.67 15.55
CA ASP A 135 -4.37 -8.91 16.54
C ASP A 135 -3.11 -9.41 15.81
N PRO A 136 -2.09 -8.55 15.63
CA PRO A 136 -0.84 -8.98 15.01
C PRO A 136 -0.10 -9.97 15.91
N LEU A 137 0.31 -11.10 15.34
CA LEU A 137 1.04 -12.18 16.02
C LEU A 137 2.46 -11.77 16.46
#